data_AF-A0A0W0S3U4-F1
#
_entry.id   AF-A0A0W0S3U4-F1
#
_cell.length_a   1.000
_cell.length_b   1.000
_cell.length_c   1.000
_cell.angle_alpha   90.00
_cell.angle_beta   90.00
_cell.angle_gamma   90.00
#
_symmetry.space_group_name_H-M   'P 1'
#
loop_
_entity.id
_entity.type
_entity.pdbx_description
1 polymer ?
#
loop_
_entity_poly.entity_id
_entity_poly.type
_entity_poly.pdbx_seq_one_letter_code
_entity_poly.pdbx_strand_id
1 'polypeptide(L)'
;MILIFSYPPQRNIQVSKDFETTESLDKGLIELLQSIRKDHEERFNMLVGASQRIPFKDIEELKEDMQQFSRLKLYEKSFNGTAIMAELYTKNLTKIWGGSDLILQLEIRKLALTRQENNPLKQEIILKLCHSMRKFKSIERFDEEVAFRFNAVTLMDNDKFHRSNGGYRYPTAAENYLQLNSDYWEMPNKGHGFFTLKNGVEPADAINSIFDDSKLVVLECHSMMLCIQYKALLDTVGKDKFNLLFKEKPLIIADGFRLSEWYKEDLNEMLPYRSDTKRTEDLIPGDWLYLSNFPEYSAATLYDPSKDGSGLHSMAMGNNKYRGFGADKSMTHEEAKQYFLEVYNEDFCANPIALTEANIDSSTMGLDGEEEALEKGDEVVICGHIDCPVAAWARVNCVYEGNGRFSCETLQMKDASENEIVLALLEKYNSCLPKRKTEEDLKTLNIFSSLSTNVRSINFSSERFNAIFLEKPSMYSATSSALFTQITSTQLQTDLKEKEILSSIKT
;
A
#
# COMPACT_ATOMS: atom_id res chain seq x y z
N MET A 1 3.88 4.34 -66.18
CA MET A 1 3.73 3.11 -65.36
C MET A 1 4.67 3.25 -64.17
N ILE A 2 4.18 3.77 -63.05
CA ILE A 2 4.98 3.92 -61.82
C ILE A 2 4.98 2.55 -61.14
N LEU A 3 6.13 1.88 -61.17
CA LEU A 3 6.34 0.60 -60.48
C LEU A 3 6.41 0.88 -58.97
N ILE A 4 5.31 0.63 -58.26
CA ILE A 4 5.28 0.56 -56.81
C ILE A 4 5.81 -0.82 -56.43
N PHE A 5 7.08 -0.90 -56.05
CA PHE A 5 7.62 -2.10 -55.41
C PHE A 5 7.09 -2.16 -53.98
N SER A 6 6.05 -2.98 -53.77
CA SER A 6 5.58 -3.36 -52.44
C SER A 6 6.52 -4.44 -51.89
N TYR A 7 7.56 -4.02 -51.17
CA TYR A 7 8.37 -4.93 -50.36
C TYR A 7 7.55 -5.48 -49.18
N PRO A 8 7.69 -6.76 -48.82
CA PRO A 8 7.02 -7.30 -47.64
C PRO A 8 7.49 -6.52 -46.40
N PRO A 9 6.58 -6.11 -45.49
CA PRO A 9 6.98 -5.35 -44.31
C PRO A 9 7.87 -6.22 -43.43
N GLN A 10 9.17 -5.91 -43.39
CA GLN A 10 10.07 -6.49 -42.40
C GLN A 10 9.60 -6.07 -41.02
N ARG A 11 9.43 -7.06 -40.13
CA ARG A 11 8.96 -6.86 -38.77
C ARG A 11 10.11 -6.92 -37.78
N ASN A 12 10.01 -6.18 -36.68
CA ASN A 12 10.97 -6.14 -35.58
C ASN A 12 12.33 -5.55 -35.98
N ILE A 13 12.30 -4.33 -36.52
CA ILE A 13 13.50 -3.57 -36.86
C ILE A 13 14.23 -3.17 -35.58
N GLN A 14 15.56 -3.38 -35.60
CA GLN A 14 16.48 -2.93 -34.57
C GLN A 14 17.61 -2.17 -35.26
N VAL A 15 17.86 -0.95 -34.79
CA VAL A 15 18.97 -0.13 -35.32
C VAL A 15 20.28 -0.60 -34.68
N SER A 16 21.27 -0.93 -35.49
CA SER A 16 22.62 -1.31 -35.05
C SER A 16 23.69 -0.51 -35.77
N LYS A 17 24.93 -0.53 -35.27
CA LYS A 17 26.05 0.20 -35.88
C LYS A 17 26.48 -0.39 -37.23
N ASP A 18 26.26 -1.68 -37.41
CA ASP A 18 26.73 -2.56 -38.48
C ASP A 18 25.59 -2.98 -39.44
N PHE A 19 24.47 -2.26 -39.44
CA PHE A 19 23.30 -2.59 -40.26
C PHE A 19 23.63 -2.67 -41.76
N GLU A 20 24.62 -1.90 -42.23
CA GLU A 20 25.05 -1.88 -43.64
C GLU A 20 25.73 -3.18 -44.09
N THR A 21 26.28 -3.95 -43.15
CA THR A 21 26.97 -5.22 -43.39
C THR A 21 26.19 -6.43 -42.86
N THR A 22 24.96 -6.22 -42.38
CA THR A 22 24.15 -7.28 -41.77
C THR A 22 23.51 -8.15 -42.86
N GLU A 23 23.96 -9.39 -43.00
CA GLU A 23 23.51 -10.33 -44.04
C GLU A 23 22.00 -10.64 -44.00
N SER A 24 21.35 -10.46 -42.85
CA SER A 24 19.91 -10.70 -42.69
C SER A 24 19.01 -9.55 -43.12
N LEU A 25 19.57 -8.37 -43.44
CA LEU A 25 18.82 -7.23 -43.93
C LEU A 25 18.86 -7.18 -45.46
N ASP A 26 17.71 -6.93 -46.10
CA ASP A 26 17.68 -6.76 -47.54
C ASP A 26 18.23 -5.38 -47.95
N LYS A 27 18.71 -5.28 -49.19
CA LYS A 27 19.34 -4.06 -49.73
C LYS A 27 18.41 -2.84 -49.67
N GLY A 28 17.10 -3.02 -49.91
CA GLY A 28 16.14 -1.92 -49.89
C GLY A 28 15.96 -1.36 -48.48
N LEU A 29 15.95 -2.22 -47.47
CA LEU A 29 15.91 -1.79 -46.07
C LEU A 29 17.21 -1.08 -45.65
N ILE A 30 18.37 -1.55 -46.10
CA ILE A 30 19.66 -0.86 -45.85
C ILE A 30 19.62 0.57 -46.42
N GLU A 31 19.15 0.74 -47.66
CA GLU A 31 19.01 2.06 -48.30
C GLU A 31 18.04 2.97 -47.53
N LEU A 32 16.92 2.44 -47.03
CA LEU A 32 15.97 3.18 -46.19
C LEU A 32 16.60 3.60 -44.86
N LEU A 33 17.32 2.70 -44.18
CA LEU A 33 17.99 3.01 -42.91
C LEU A 33 19.11 4.04 -43.10
N GLN A 34 19.85 4.00 -44.22
CA GLN A 34 20.83 5.02 -44.59
C GLN A 34 20.17 6.39 -44.78
N SER A 35 19.02 6.45 -45.47
CA SER A 35 18.27 7.69 -45.62
C SER A 35 17.81 8.24 -44.27
N ILE A 36 17.22 7.38 -43.41
CA ILE A 36 16.76 7.79 -42.08
C ILE A 36 17.93 8.31 -41.23
N ARG A 37 19.09 7.62 -41.24
CA ARG A 37 20.29 8.06 -40.52
C ARG A 37 20.77 9.42 -41.01
N LYS A 38 20.72 9.68 -42.33
CA LYS A 38 21.12 10.96 -42.90
C LYS A 38 20.20 12.10 -42.45
N ASP A 39 18.89 11.87 -42.41
CA ASP A 39 17.90 12.90 -42.06
C ASP A 39 17.76 13.10 -40.54
N HIS A 40 18.10 12.08 -39.73
CA HIS A 40 17.91 12.04 -38.28
C HIS A 40 19.13 11.47 -37.53
N GLU A 41 20.33 11.96 -37.88
CA GLU A 41 21.61 11.40 -37.39
C GLU A 41 21.69 11.34 -35.86
N GLU A 42 21.26 12.39 -35.16
CA GLU A 42 21.30 12.46 -33.70
C GLU A 42 20.50 11.32 -33.05
N ARG A 43 19.22 11.18 -33.43
CA ARG A 43 18.35 10.14 -32.89
C ARG A 43 18.85 8.75 -33.28
N PHE A 44 19.28 8.58 -34.52
CA PHE A 44 19.83 7.31 -35.00
C PHE A 44 21.05 6.88 -34.17
N ASN A 45 21.99 7.79 -33.92
CA ASN A 45 23.16 7.54 -33.09
C ASN A 45 22.78 7.24 -31.62
N MET A 46 21.76 7.90 -31.07
CA MET A 46 21.22 7.57 -29.74
C MET A 46 20.67 6.14 -29.68
N LEU A 47 19.91 5.71 -30.70
CA LEU A 47 19.37 4.35 -30.76
C LEU A 47 20.49 3.30 -30.87
N VAL A 48 21.54 3.57 -31.66
CA VAL A 48 22.73 2.70 -31.78
C VAL A 48 23.53 2.64 -30.47
N GLY A 49 23.66 3.76 -29.78
CA GLY A 49 24.43 3.89 -28.54
C GLY A 49 23.68 3.47 -27.27
N ALA A 50 22.40 3.13 -27.38
CA ALA A 50 21.59 2.75 -26.23
C ALA A 50 22.12 1.47 -25.57
N SER A 51 22.16 1.45 -24.23
CA SER A 51 22.59 0.28 -23.46
C SER A 51 21.68 -0.94 -23.64
N GLN A 52 20.44 -0.71 -24.08
CA GLN A 52 19.47 -1.74 -24.44
C GLN A 52 18.97 -1.49 -25.85
N ARG A 53 18.81 -2.56 -26.64
CA ARG A 53 18.25 -2.46 -27.99
C ARG A 53 16.79 -2.03 -27.92
N ILE A 54 16.44 -1.00 -28.71
CA ILE A 54 15.09 -0.45 -28.79
C ILE A 54 14.39 -1.04 -30.04
N PRO A 55 13.36 -1.89 -29.87
CA PRO A 55 12.70 -2.55 -30.99
C PRO A 55 11.55 -1.72 -31.57
N PHE A 56 11.49 -1.70 -32.91
CA PHE A 56 10.42 -1.10 -33.70
C PHE A 56 9.68 -2.21 -34.48
N LYS A 57 8.36 -2.14 -34.57
CA LYS A 57 7.54 -3.11 -35.29
C LYS A 57 7.92 -3.17 -36.76
N ASP A 58 8.17 -2.03 -37.39
CA ASP A 58 8.49 -1.89 -38.82
C ASP A 58 9.19 -0.55 -39.08
N ILE A 59 9.49 -0.27 -40.36
CA ILE A 59 10.23 0.92 -40.79
C ILE A 59 9.41 2.20 -40.62
N GLU A 60 8.07 2.09 -40.66
CA GLU A 60 7.19 3.23 -40.48
C GLU A 60 7.14 3.65 -39.02
N GLU A 61 7.11 2.69 -38.08
CA GLU A 61 7.26 3.00 -36.64
C GLU A 61 8.62 3.67 -36.34
N LEU A 62 9.71 3.22 -36.98
CA LEU A 62 11.02 3.88 -36.84
C LEU A 62 10.99 5.32 -37.36
N LYS A 63 10.40 5.57 -38.55
CA LYS A 63 10.24 6.93 -39.09
C LYS A 63 9.38 7.80 -38.17
N GLU A 64 8.32 7.26 -37.60
CA GLU A 64 7.47 7.98 -36.66
C GLU A 64 8.26 8.35 -35.39
N ASP A 65 9.06 7.44 -34.82
CA ASP A 65 9.95 7.73 -33.69
C ASP A 65 10.90 8.90 -33.99
N MET A 66 11.47 8.93 -35.20
CA MET A 66 12.36 10.01 -35.65
C MET A 66 11.63 11.35 -35.72
N GLN A 67 10.39 11.37 -36.22
CA GLN A 67 9.56 12.57 -36.24
C GLN A 67 9.18 13.03 -34.83
N GLN A 68 8.82 12.10 -33.95
CA GLN A 68 8.51 12.40 -32.55
C GLN A 68 9.74 12.95 -31.81
N PHE A 69 10.94 12.44 -32.09
CA PHE A 69 12.18 12.97 -31.54
C PHE A 69 12.43 14.42 -31.98
N SER A 70 12.23 14.74 -33.26
CA SER A 70 12.36 16.13 -33.74
C SER A 70 11.42 17.09 -33.00
N ARG A 71 10.21 16.64 -32.63
CA ARG A 71 9.28 17.45 -31.82
C ARG A 71 9.72 17.53 -30.36
N LEU A 72 10.18 16.42 -29.78
CA LEU A 72 10.72 16.36 -28.41
C LEU A 72 11.86 17.37 -28.21
N LYS A 73 12.74 17.54 -29.20
CA LYS A 73 13.84 18.52 -29.17
C LYS A 73 13.38 19.97 -28.97
N LEU A 74 12.17 20.33 -29.43
CA LEU A 74 11.61 21.67 -29.21
C LEU A 74 11.39 22.00 -27.73
N TYR A 75 11.30 20.97 -26.89
CA TYR A 75 11.00 21.09 -25.47
C TYR A 75 12.25 21.01 -24.57
N GLU A 76 13.42 20.63 -25.09
CA GLU A 76 14.66 20.42 -24.29
C GLU A 76 14.95 21.54 -23.31
N LYS A 77 14.89 22.79 -23.78
CA LYS A 77 15.16 23.96 -22.94
C LYS A 77 14.16 24.13 -21.80
N SER A 78 12.91 23.74 -22.02
CA SER A 78 11.85 23.83 -21.00
C SER A 78 12.03 22.79 -19.88
N PHE A 79 12.77 21.72 -20.15
CA PHE A 79 13.00 20.60 -19.26
C PHE A 79 14.42 20.56 -18.71
N ASN A 80 15.18 21.64 -18.85
CA ASN A 80 16.54 21.70 -18.32
C ASN A 80 16.54 21.47 -16.80
N GLY A 81 17.38 20.55 -16.32
CA GLY A 81 17.42 20.15 -14.91
C GLY A 81 16.37 19.11 -14.49
N THR A 82 15.55 18.61 -15.42
CA THR A 82 14.62 17.50 -15.17
C THR A 82 15.14 16.17 -15.75
N ALA A 83 14.77 15.04 -15.15
CA ALA A 83 15.22 13.72 -15.60
C ALA A 83 14.41 13.16 -16.80
N ILE A 84 13.25 13.77 -17.13
CA ILE A 84 12.30 13.20 -18.10
C ILE A 84 12.88 13.09 -19.51
N MET A 85 13.71 14.05 -19.94
CA MET A 85 14.32 14.02 -21.27
C MET A 85 15.29 12.83 -21.41
N ALA A 86 16.11 12.60 -20.38
CA ALA A 86 17.03 11.47 -20.35
C ALA A 86 16.27 10.14 -20.41
N GLU A 87 15.13 10.04 -19.73
CA GLU A 87 14.27 8.86 -19.82
C GLU A 87 13.72 8.68 -21.24
N LEU A 88 13.11 9.72 -21.84
CA LEU A 88 12.53 9.65 -23.18
C LEU A 88 13.55 9.31 -24.27
N TYR A 89 14.80 9.78 -24.15
CA TYR A 89 15.86 9.45 -25.11
C TYR A 89 16.21 7.96 -25.17
N THR A 90 15.94 7.21 -24.10
CA THR A 90 16.23 5.77 -24.02
C THR A 90 15.03 4.88 -24.39
N LYS A 91 13.91 5.45 -24.84
CA LYS A 91 12.68 4.72 -25.14
C LYS A 91 12.29 4.83 -26.61
N ASN A 92 11.45 3.91 -27.07
CA ASN A 92 10.71 4.03 -28.32
C ASN A 92 9.55 5.02 -28.12
N LEU A 93 9.66 6.21 -28.69
CA LEU A 93 8.75 7.33 -28.48
C LEU A 93 7.35 7.07 -29.03
N THR A 94 7.19 6.19 -30.02
CA THR A 94 5.88 5.80 -30.56
C THR A 94 5.07 4.94 -29.58
N LYS A 95 5.77 4.21 -28.71
CA LYS A 95 5.16 3.37 -27.66
C LYS A 95 4.96 4.15 -26.36
N ILE A 96 5.73 5.22 -26.17
CA ILE A 96 5.56 6.10 -25.03
C ILE A 96 4.26 6.89 -25.20
N TRP A 97 3.49 6.87 -24.13
CA TRP A 97 2.22 7.54 -24.00
C TRP A 97 1.16 7.29 -25.09
N GLY A 98 1.30 6.25 -25.92
CA GLY A 98 0.38 5.98 -27.03
C GLY A 98 0.73 6.74 -28.32
N GLY A 99 1.98 7.21 -28.46
CA GLY A 99 2.57 7.80 -29.66
C GLY A 99 2.07 9.21 -30.00
N SER A 100 0.76 9.37 -30.11
CA SER A 100 0.11 10.64 -30.45
C SER A 100 0.08 11.65 -29.30
N ASP A 101 0.07 11.19 -28.04
CA ASP A 101 -0.07 12.05 -26.87
C ASP A 101 1.25 12.71 -26.41
N LEU A 102 2.39 12.43 -27.05
CA LEU A 102 3.70 12.92 -26.60
C LEU A 102 3.72 14.44 -26.41
N ILE A 103 3.19 15.19 -27.37
CA ILE A 103 3.18 16.66 -27.33
C ILE A 103 2.26 17.20 -26.23
N LEU A 104 1.10 16.58 -26.03
CA LEU A 104 0.20 16.95 -24.93
C LEU A 104 0.91 16.78 -23.58
N GLN A 105 1.58 15.64 -23.37
CA GLN A 105 2.30 15.37 -22.13
C GLN A 105 3.47 16.34 -21.88
N LEU A 106 4.20 16.71 -22.94
CA LEU A 106 5.28 17.69 -22.86
C LEU A 106 4.74 19.11 -22.61
N GLU A 107 3.64 19.50 -23.25
CA GLU A 107 3.07 20.84 -23.05
C GLU A 107 2.50 21.01 -21.63
N ILE A 108 1.79 20.00 -21.11
CA ILE A 108 1.29 20.02 -19.71
C ILE A 108 2.45 20.24 -18.73
N ARG A 109 3.53 19.46 -18.87
CA ARG A 109 4.68 19.58 -17.96
C ARG A 109 5.45 20.88 -18.15
N LYS A 110 5.60 21.37 -19.39
CA LYS A 110 6.19 22.69 -19.66
C LYS A 110 5.38 23.79 -18.98
N LEU A 111 4.04 23.77 -19.11
CA LEU A 111 3.16 24.72 -18.43
C LEU A 111 3.25 24.60 -16.90
N ALA A 112 3.39 23.40 -16.37
CA ALA A 112 3.58 23.19 -14.93
C ALA A 112 4.91 23.78 -14.44
N LEU A 113 6.01 23.56 -15.17
CA LEU A 113 7.35 24.02 -14.80
C LEU A 113 7.57 25.53 -14.96
N THR A 114 6.79 26.21 -15.80
CA THR A 114 6.89 27.68 -15.97
C THR A 114 6.15 28.47 -14.89
N ARG A 115 5.29 27.82 -14.11
CA ARG A 115 4.54 28.46 -13.03
C ARG A 115 5.44 28.64 -11.81
N GLN A 116 5.39 29.82 -11.19
CA GLN A 116 6.02 30.04 -9.91
C GLN A 116 5.17 29.42 -8.81
N GLU A 117 5.71 28.41 -8.12
CA GLU A 117 5.10 27.83 -6.92
C GLU A 117 6.01 28.09 -5.72
N ASN A 118 5.50 28.83 -4.74
CA ASN A 118 6.28 29.27 -3.58
C ASN A 118 6.19 28.27 -2.42
N ASN A 119 5.22 27.35 -2.44
CA ASN A 119 5.12 26.28 -1.46
C ASN A 119 6.11 25.16 -1.80
N PRO A 120 7.11 24.86 -0.94
CA PRO A 120 8.15 23.87 -1.26
C PRO A 120 7.60 22.46 -1.52
N LEU A 121 6.56 22.05 -0.79
CA LEU A 121 5.94 20.73 -0.97
C LEU A 121 5.21 20.64 -2.30
N LYS A 122 4.43 21.66 -2.69
CA LYS A 122 3.79 21.70 -4.02
C LYS A 122 4.83 21.72 -5.13
N GLN A 123 5.91 22.49 -4.97
CA GLN A 123 7.02 22.50 -5.93
C GLN A 123 7.66 21.11 -6.07
N GLU A 124 7.90 20.40 -4.96
CA GLU A 124 8.40 19.03 -4.99
C GLU A 124 7.43 18.08 -5.73
N ILE A 125 6.13 18.16 -5.43
CA ILE A 125 5.09 17.38 -6.10
C ILE A 125 5.09 17.64 -7.61
N ILE A 126 5.11 18.91 -8.03
CA ILE A 126 5.12 19.30 -9.44
C ILE A 126 6.35 18.72 -10.15
N LEU A 127 7.54 18.87 -9.56
CA LEU A 127 8.79 18.35 -10.12
C LEU A 127 8.73 16.82 -10.26
N LYS A 128 8.29 16.12 -9.21
CA LYS A 128 8.15 14.67 -9.20
C LYS A 128 7.14 14.16 -10.22
N LEU A 129 5.99 14.82 -10.38
CA LEU A 129 5.02 14.49 -11.42
C LEU A 129 5.58 14.73 -12.82
N CYS A 130 6.32 15.83 -13.03
CA CYS A 130 6.97 16.13 -14.30
C CYS A 130 8.06 15.10 -14.67
N HIS A 131 8.76 14.56 -13.68
CA HIS A 131 9.75 13.49 -13.86
C HIS A 131 9.12 12.11 -14.09
N SER A 132 7.88 11.91 -13.64
CA SER A 132 7.21 10.62 -13.79
C SER A 132 6.74 10.36 -15.23
N MET A 133 6.59 9.08 -15.58
CA MET A 133 5.98 8.63 -16.85
C MET A 133 4.44 8.65 -16.82
N ARG A 134 3.86 9.30 -15.82
CA ARG A 134 2.42 9.40 -15.63
C ARG A 134 1.75 10.21 -16.74
N LYS A 135 0.53 9.82 -17.12
CA LYS A 135 -0.24 10.53 -18.15
C LYS A 135 -1.23 11.51 -17.55
N PHE A 136 -1.34 12.67 -18.17
CA PHE A 136 -2.33 13.70 -17.84
C PHE A 136 -3.20 14.00 -19.06
N LYS A 137 -4.53 13.96 -18.92
CA LYS A 137 -5.44 14.31 -20.03
C LYS A 137 -5.54 15.82 -20.26
N SER A 138 -5.22 16.63 -19.26
CA SER A 138 -5.20 18.09 -19.35
C SER A 138 -4.36 18.70 -18.22
N ILE A 139 -4.08 20.00 -18.30
CA ILE A 139 -3.35 20.71 -17.24
C ILE A 139 -4.21 20.85 -15.98
N GLU A 140 -5.52 20.96 -16.10
CA GLU A 140 -6.44 21.02 -14.96
C GLU A 140 -6.38 19.72 -14.14
N ARG A 141 -6.33 18.56 -14.79
CA ARG A 141 -6.18 17.27 -14.08
C ARG A 141 -4.81 17.12 -13.42
N PHE A 142 -3.76 17.68 -14.01
CA PHE A 142 -2.46 17.76 -13.37
C PHE A 142 -2.54 18.62 -12.11
N ASP A 143 -3.18 19.79 -12.19
CA ASP A 143 -3.33 20.72 -11.07
C ASP A 143 -4.17 20.14 -9.93
N GLU A 144 -5.26 19.44 -10.23
CA GLU A 144 -6.06 18.73 -9.23
C GLU A 144 -5.26 17.61 -8.54
N GLU A 145 -4.37 16.93 -9.27
CA GLU A 145 -3.49 15.96 -8.64
C GLU A 145 -2.46 16.61 -7.71
N VAL A 146 -1.87 17.74 -8.11
CA VAL A 146 -0.98 18.51 -7.24
C VAL A 146 -1.72 18.94 -5.98
N ALA A 147 -2.93 19.47 -6.11
CA ALA A 147 -3.76 19.90 -5.00
C ALA A 147 -4.13 18.74 -4.07
N PHE A 148 -4.54 17.61 -4.63
CA PHE A 148 -4.85 16.39 -3.87
C PHE A 148 -3.67 15.92 -3.03
N ARG A 149 -2.50 15.77 -3.65
CA ARG A 149 -1.30 15.31 -2.97
C ARG A 149 -0.90 16.26 -1.85
N PHE A 150 -0.97 17.57 -2.11
CA PHE A 150 -0.71 18.59 -1.11
C PHE A 150 -1.69 18.50 0.07
N ASN A 151 -2.98 18.34 -0.19
CA ASN A 151 -4.01 18.20 0.85
C ASN A 151 -3.78 16.92 1.67
N ALA A 152 -3.51 15.80 1.01
CA ALA A 152 -3.25 14.51 1.67
C ALA A 152 -2.04 14.58 2.61
N VAL A 153 -0.93 15.13 2.14
CA VAL A 153 0.28 15.30 2.95
C VAL A 153 0.04 16.28 4.10
N THR A 154 -0.66 17.39 3.86
CA THR A 154 -0.99 18.37 4.91
C THR A 154 -1.87 17.77 6.00
N LEU A 155 -2.84 16.93 5.63
CA LEU A 155 -3.67 16.18 6.57
C LEU A 155 -2.81 15.20 7.36
N MET A 156 -2.00 14.37 6.71
CA MET A 156 -1.12 13.41 7.38
C MET A 156 -0.06 14.09 8.26
N ASP A 157 0.38 15.31 7.95
CA ASP A 157 1.36 16.02 8.77
C ASP A 157 0.76 16.70 10.01
N ASN A 158 -0.57 16.70 10.14
CA ASN A 158 -1.24 17.32 11.26
C ASN A 158 -1.18 16.43 12.51
N ASP A 159 -0.31 16.80 13.46
CA ASP A 159 -0.08 16.12 14.74
C ASP A 159 -1.36 15.76 15.52
N LYS A 160 -2.44 16.51 15.33
CA LYS A 160 -3.75 16.21 15.91
C LYS A 160 -4.23 14.79 15.60
N PHE A 161 -3.93 14.27 14.42
CA PHE A 161 -4.31 12.91 14.03
C PHE A 161 -3.33 11.85 14.51
N HIS A 162 -2.28 12.21 15.27
CA HIS A 162 -1.28 11.24 15.74
C HIS A 162 -1.22 11.14 17.25
N ARG A 163 -1.87 12.05 17.97
CA ARG A 163 -1.80 12.14 19.43
C ARG A 163 -3.15 11.79 20.06
N SER A 164 -3.09 11.06 21.18
CA SER A 164 -4.28 10.61 21.92
C SER A 164 -5.19 11.75 22.40
N ASN A 165 -4.63 12.94 22.65
CA ASN A 165 -5.40 14.13 23.03
C ASN A 165 -6.07 14.85 21.84
N GLY A 166 -5.78 14.45 20.60
CA GLY A 166 -6.35 15.04 19.41
C GLY A 166 -7.74 14.50 19.03
N GLY A 167 -8.25 13.50 19.75
CA GLY A 167 -9.52 12.85 19.43
C GLY A 167 -9.40 11.71 18.40
N TYR A 168 -8.18 11.29 18.07
CA TYR A 168 -7.88 10.19 17.15
C TYR A 168 -6.91 9.22 17.80
N ARG A 169 -7.17 7.92 17.75
CA ARG A 169 -6.25 6.91 18.25
C ARG A 169 -6.49 5.52 17.64
N TYR A 170 -5.51 4.64 17.79
CA TYR A 170 -5.69 3.21 17.54
C TYR A 170 -6.64 2.57 18.57
N PRO A 171 -7.31 1.46 18.20
CA PRO A 171 -7.91 0.56 19.17
C PRO A 171 -6.84 0.04 20.14
N THR A 172 -7.22 -0.19 21.40
CA THR A 172 -6.35 -0.84 22.39
C THR A 172 -6.75 -2.30 22.56
N ALA A 173 -5.85 -3.14 23.09
CA ALA A 173 -6.11 -4.56 23.34
C ALA A 173 -7.36 -4.79 24.20
N ALA A 174 -7.53 -3.95 25.23
CA ALA A 174 -8.62 -4.06 26.20
C ALA A 174 -9.98 -3.63 25.62
N GLU A 175 -9.97 -2.75 24.62
CA GLU A 175 -11.19 -2.15 24.07
C GLU A 175 -11.61 -2.77 22.73
N ASN A 176 -10.65 -3.15 21.89
CA ASN A 176 -10.80 -3.82 20.60
C ASN A 176 -12.05 -3.41 19.79
N TYR A 177 -12.30 -2.11 19.65
CA TYR A 177 -13.41 -1.56 18.89
C TYR A 177 -12.94 -0.45 17.94
N LEU A 178 -13.69 -0.26 16.85
CA LEU A 178 -13.52 0.86 15.92
C LEU A 178 -14.73 1.79 16.04
N GLN A 179 -14.51 3.09 15.88
CA GLN A 179 -15.54 4.10 16.12
C GLN A 179 -15.40 5.30 15.18
N LEU A 180 -16.53 5.63 14.54
CA LEU A 180 -16.78 6.88 13.83
C LEU A 180 -18.04 7.56 14.40
N ASN A 181 -18.31 8.80 13.99
CA ASN A 181 -19.52 9.51 14.39
C ASN A 181 -20.76 8.75 13.91
N SER A 182 -21.53 8.22 14.86
CA SER A 182 -22.71 7.40 14.58
C SER A 182 -23.84 8.19 13.94
N ASP A 183 -23.81 9.52 13.90
CA ASP A 183 -24.81 10.31 13.15
C ASP A 183 -24.66 10.16 11.63
N TYR A 184 -23.45 9.81 11.16
CA TYR A 184 -23.10 9.72 9.75
C TYR A 184 -22.78 8.29 9.30
N TRP A 185 -22.17 7.50 10.19
CA TRP A 185 -21.63 6.19 9.90
C TRP A 185 -22.38 5.09 10.64
N GLU A 186 -22.53 3.95 9.99
CA GLU A 186 -22.95 2.71 10.62
C GLU A 186 -21.89 1.63 10.36
N MET A 187 -21.74 0.70 11.31
CA MET A 187 -20.85 -0.46 11.18
C MET A 187 -21.71 -1.71 11.28
N PRO A 188 -22.21 -2.24 10.14
CA PRO A 188 -23.15 -3.37 10.13
C PRO A 188 -22.60 -4.61 10.83
N ASN A 189 -21.27 -4.78 10.84
CA ASN A 189 -20.60 -5.83 11.58
C ASN A 189 -19.42 -5.26 12.39
N LYS A 190 -19.60 -5.17 13.72
CA LYS A 190 -18.67 -4.50 14.63
C LYS A 190 -17.25 -5.10 14.66
N GLY A 191 -17.10 -6.37 14.29
CA GLY A 191 -15.80 -7.07 14.34
C GLY A 191 -14.95 -6.95 13.07
N HIS A 192 -15.40 -6.21 12.05
CA HIS A 192 -14.76 -6.22 10.71
C HIS A 192 -14.23 -4.85 10.27
N GLY A 193 -14.43 -3.80 11.05
CA GLY A 193 -13.96 -2.45 10.72
C GLY A 193 -14.52 -1.88 9.43
N PHE A 194 -15.71 -2.33 9.01
CA PHE A 194 -16.36 -1.94 7.78
C PHE A 194 -17.49 -0.95 8.06
N PHE A 195 -17.28 0.31 7.69
CA PHE A 195 -18.22 1.40 7.88
C PHE A 195 -18.90 1.78 6.56
N THR A 196 -20.22 1.95 6.63
CA THR A 196 -21.07 2.45 5.55
C THR A 196 -21.76 3.74 5.98
N LEU A 197 -22.22 4.51 5.00
CA LEU A 197 -23.02 5.71 5.26
C LEU A 197 -24.40 5.34 5.79
N LYS A 198 -24.89 6.11 6.76
CA LYS A 198 -26.31 6.08 7.12
C LYS A 198 -27.19 6.57 5.98
N ASN A 199 -28.41 6.04 5.93
CA ASN A 199 -29.41 6.43 4.93
C ASN A 199 -29.63 7.95 4.92
N GLY A 200 -29.51 8.55 3.73
CA GLY A 200 -29.73 9.98 3.49
C GLY A 200 -28.53 10.88 3.83
N VAL A 201 -27.43 10.32 4.32
CA VAL A 201 -26.20 11.08 4.58
C VAL A 201 -25.41 11.26 3.28
N GLU A 202 -24.99 12.50 3.00
CA GLU A 202 -24.13 12.78 1.86
C GLU A 202 -22.68 12.36 2.14
N PRO A 203 -21.98 11.76 1.15
CA PRO A 203 -20.58 11.32 1.30
C PRO A 203 -19.64 12.41 1.84
N ALA A 204 -19.76 13.64 1.33
CA ALA A 204 -18.92 14.76 1.77
C ALA A 204 -19.15 15.12 3.25
N ASP A 205 -20.39 15.08 3.71
CA ASP A 205 -20.74 15.41 5.10
C ASP A 205 -20.23 14.32 6.06
N ALA A 206 -20.34 13.05 5.65
CA ALA A 206 -19.79 11.93 6.40
C ALA A 206 -18.26 11.95 6.51
N ILE A 207 -17.55 12.30 5.43
CA ILE A 207 -16.09 12.47 5.50
C ILE A 207 -15.74 13.64 6.40
N ASN A 208 -16.40 14.80 6.26
CA ASN A 208 -16.15 15.95 7.12
C ASN A 208 -16.39 15.62 8.61
N SER A 209 -17.37 14.76 8.92
CA SER A 209 -17.65 14.37 10.31
C SER A 209 -16.51 13.59 10.98
N ILE A 210 -15.56 13.04 10.22
CA ILE A 210 -14.38 12.37 10.76
C ILE A 210 -13.36 13.42 11.24
N PHE A 211 -13.37 14.62 10.67
CA PHE A 211 -12.36 15.66 10.88
C PHE A 211 -12.87 16.88 11.68
N ASP A 212 -14.08 16.81 12.26
CA ASP A 212 -14.81 17.93 12.88
C ASP A 212 -14.66 18.10 14.41
N ASP A 213 -13.84 17.26 15.05
CA ASP A 213 -13.56 17.23 16.51
C ASP A 213 -14.74 16.97 17.43
N SER A 214 -15.92 16.69 16.87
CA SER A 214 -17.12 16.52 17.67
C SER A 214 -17.18 15.17 18.38
N LYS A 215 -16.45 14.15 17.87
CA LYS A 215 -16.45 12.78 18.36
C LYS A 215 -15.05 12.18 18.34
N LEU A 216 -14.81 11.25 19.28
CA LEU A 216 -13.65 10.38 19.26
C LEU A 216 -13.69 9.48 18.01
N VAL A 217 -12.57 9.46 17.27
CA VAL A 217 -12.31 8.59 16.14
C VAL A 217 -11.35 7.49 16.59
N VAL A 218 -11.76 6.23 16.44
CA VAL A 218 -10.94 5.05 16.71
C VAL A 218 -10.86 4.22 15.43
N LEU A 219 -9.71 4.28 14.77
CA LEU A 219 -9.45 3.60 13.50
C LEU A 219 -8.09 2.90 13.53
N GLU A 220 -7.89 1.92 12.66
CA GLU A 220 -6.56 1.37 12.38
C GLU A 220 -5.87 2.15 11.24
N CYS A 221 -4.60 1.83 10.97
CA CYS A 221 -3.72 2.58 10.06
C CYS A 221 -4.24 2.68 8.62
N HIS A 222 -4.76 1.61 8.05
CA HIS A 222 -5.33 1.52 6.71
C HIS A 222 -6.60 2.37 6.60
N SER A 223 -7.56 2.18 7.51
CA SER A 223 -8.82 2.91 7.54
C SER A 223 -8.58 4.42 7.66
N MET A 224 -7.63 4.83 8.50
CA MET A 224 -7.26 6.24 8.60
C MET A 224 -6.61 6.76 7.31
N MET A 225 -5.76 5.96 6.64
CA MET A 225 -5.25 6.31 5.32
C MET A 225 -6.37 6.53 4.31
N LEU A 226 -7.38 5.65 4.25
CA LEU A 226 -8.55 5.86 3.39
C LEU A 226 -9.28 7.16 3.71
N CYS A 227 -9.52 7.45 5.00
CA CYS A 227 -10.16 8.68 5.44
C CYS A 227 -9.39 9.93 4.97
N ILE A 228 -8.06 9.93 5.13
CA ILE A 228 -7.19 11.03 4.68
C ILE A 228 -7.25 11.18 3.16
N GLN A 229 -7.21 10.09 2.40
CA GLN A 229 -7.30 10.14 0.93
C GLN A 229 -8.67 10.68 0.48
N TYR A 230 -9.77 10.25 1.10
CA TYR A 230 -11.09 10.77 0.78
C TYR A 230 -11.26 12.24 1.19
N LYS A 231 -10.74 12.65 2.34
CA LYS A 231 -10.77 14.05 2.76
C LYS A 231 -9.93 14.94 1.84
N ALA A 232 -8.75 14.47 1.44
CA ALA A 232 -7.92 15.17 0.46
C ALA A 232 -8.65 15.32 -0.89
N LEU A 233 -9.34 14.26 -1.35
CA LEU A 233 -10.15 14.32 -2.57
C LEU A 233 -11.28 15.33 -2.44
N LEU A 234 -12.03 15.29 -1.34
CA LEU A 234 -13.12 16.23 -1.04
C LEU A 234 -12.61 17.69 -1.06
N ASP A 235 -11.48 17.96 -0.42
CA ASP A 235 -10.88 19.29 -0.33
C ASP A 235 -10.30 19.77 -1.68
N THR A 236 -10.02 18.85 -2.58
CA THR A 236 -9.57 19.14 -3.95
C THR A 236 -10.74 19.43 -4.89
N VAL A 237 -11.70 18.52 -4.99
CA VAL A 237 -12.76 18.64 -6.00
C VAL A 237 -14.01 19.37 -5.49
N GLY A 238 -14.13 19.58 -4.18
CA GLY A 238 -15.29 20.19 -3.55
C GLY A 238 -16.48 19.24 -3.39
N LYS A 239 -17.44 19.66 -2.54
CA LYS A 239 -18.58 18.86 -2.09
C LYS A 239 -19.40 18.26 -3.24
N ASP A 240 -19.79 19.06 -4.22
CA ASP A 240 -20.68 18.60 -5.29
C ASP A 240 -20.04 17.52 -6.17
N LYS A 241 -18.79 17.72 -6.58
CA LYS A 241 -18.04 16.73 -7.38
C LYS A 241 -17.73 15.48 -6.57
N PHE A 242 -17.41 15.64 -5.28
CA PHE A 242 -17.16 14.51 -4.39
C PHE A 242 -18.41 13.64 -4.23
N ASN A 243 -19.55 14.24 -3.89
CA ASN A 243 -20.82 13.53 -3.76
C ASN A 243 -21.21 12.82 -5.08
N LEU A 244 -20.94 13.44 -6.23
CA LEU A 244 -21.17 12.83 -7.54
C LEU A 244 -20.34 11.54 -7.76
N LEU A 245 -19.08 11.50 -7.30
CA LEU A 245 -18.22 10.31 -7.44
C LEU A 245 -18.76 9.09 -6.68
N PHE A 246 -19.43 9.32 -5.55
CA PHE A 246 -19.95 8.28 -4.67
C PHE A 246 -21.45 8.04 -4.80
N LYS A 247 -22.08 8.58 -5.86
CA LYS A 247 -23.52 8.41 -6.09
C LYS A 247 -23.88 6.96 -6.47
N GLU A 248 -23.11 6.37 -7.38
CA GLU A 248 -23.37 5.03 -7.92
C GLU A 248 -22.56 3.94 -7.21
N LYS A 249 -21.46 4.31 -6.55
CA LYS A 249 -20.61 3.42 -5.77
C LYS A 249 -20.51 3.97 -4.33
N PRO A 250 -21.01 3.25 -3.32
CA PRO A 250 -21.13 3.78 -1.98
C PRO A 250 -19.74 4.05 -1.39
N LEU A 251 -19.61 5.20 -0.74
CA LEU A 251 -18.45 5.51 0.09
C LEU A 251 -18.41 4.53 1.28
N ILE A 252 -17.28 3.86 1.46
CA ILE A 252 -17.03 2.95 2.57
C ILE A 252 -15.68 3.24 3.21
N ILE A 253 -15.52 2.88 4.48
CA ILE A 253 -14.22 2.82 5.16
C ILE A 253 -14.05 1.39 5.66
N ALA A 254 -12.93 0.77 5.35
CA ALA A 254 -12.70 -0.62 5.73
C ALA A 254 -11.22 -0.90 5.99
N ASP A 255 -10.98 -1.85 6.89
CA ASP A 255 -9.71 -2.55 6.97
C ASP A 255 -9.54 -3.41 5.68
N GLY A 256 -8.51 -3.11 4.89
CA GLY A 256 -8.34 -3.65 3.54
C GLY A 256 -8.20 -5.17 3.45
N PHE A 257 -7.91 -5.87 4.55
CA PHE A 257 -7.89 -7.33 4.58
C PHE A 257 -9.27 -7.96 4.36
N ARG A 258 -10.37 -7.19 4.52
CA ARG A 258 -11.74 -7.73 4.53
C ARG A 258 -12.62 -7.27 3.37
N LEU A 259 -12.11 -6.45 2.46
CA LEU A 259 -12.84 -5.97 1.29
C LEU A 259 -13.26 -7.12 0.35
N SER A 260 -14.51 -7.10 -0.14
CA SER A 260 -14.91 -7.95 -1.26
C SER A 260 -14.22 -7.49 -2.54
N GLU A 261 -14.19 -8.36 -3.56
CA GLU A 261 -13.48 -8.06 -4.81
C GLU A 261 -14.03 -6.80 -5.48
N TRP A 262 -15.35 -6.60 -5.41
CA TRP A 262 -16.02 -5.39 -5.89
C TRP A 262 -15.44 -4.10 -5.28
N TYR A 263 -15.24 -4.06 -3.96
CA TYR A 263 -14.69 -2.88 -3.30
C TYR A 263 -13.21 -2.68 -3.55
N LYS A 264 -12.45 -3.77 -3.73
CA LYS A 264 -11.04 -3.68 -4.15
C LYS A 264 -10.93 -3.08 -5.55
N GLU A 265 -11.79 -3.50 -6.47
CA GLU A 265 -11.88 -2.92 -7.82
C GLU A 265 -12.23 -1.43 -7.78
N ASP A 266 -13.22 -1.03 -6.97
CA ASP A 266 -13.56 0.39 -6.81
C ASP A 266 -12.39 1.22 -6.24
N LEU A 267 -11.72 0.71 -5.20
CA LEU A 267 -10.52 1.34 -4.67
C LEU A 267 -9.41 1.42 -5.71
N ASN A 268 -9.22 0.38 -6.53
CA ASN A 268 -8.22 0.36 -7.60
C ASN A 268 -8.54 1.34 -8.74
N GLU A 269 -9.82 1.65 -9.01
CA GLU A 269 -10.20 2.68 -9.99
C GLU A 269 -9.84 4.10 -9.52
N MET A 270 -9.96 4.38 -8.22
CA MET A 270 -9.68 5.68 -7.63
C MET A 270 -8.21 5.86 -7.24
N LEU A 271 -7.65 4.88 -6.54
CA LEU A 271 -6.30 4.82 -5.98
C LEU A 271 -5.54 3.58 -6.53
N PRO A 272 -5.27 3.53 -7.86
CA PRO A 272 -4.58 2.39 -8.46
C PRO A 272 -3.18 2.18 -7.88
N TYR A 273 -2.72 0.93 -7.95
CA TYR A 273 -1.32 0.60 -7.69
C TYR A 273 -0.40 1.24 -8.72
N ARG A 274 0.77 1.69 -8.25
CA ARG A 274 1.83 2.28 -9.06
C ARG A 274 2.91 1.27 -9.40
N SER A 275 2.62 0.42 -10.39
CA SER A 275 3.57 -0.58 -10.91
C SER A 275 4.87 0.00 -11.48
N ASP A 276 4.89 1.30 -11.77
CA ASP A 276 6.04 2.06 -12.25
C ASP A 276 7.00 2.47 -11.13
N THR A 277 6.60 2.40 -9.87
CA THR A 277 7.45 2.76 -8.72
C THR A 277 8.40 1.62 -8.39
N LYS A 278 9.70 1.80 -8.66
CA LYS A 278 10.70 0.74 -8.43
C LYS A 278 11.68 1.09 -7.33
N ARG A 279 11.86 2.38 -7.06
CA ARG A 279 12.80 2.90 -6.06
C ARG A 279 12.13 3.98 -5.23
N THR A 280 12.69 4.24 -4.07
CA THR A 280 12.24 5.31 -3.17
C THR A 280 12.26 6.69 -3.82
N GLU A 281 13.18 6.93 -4.77
CA GLU A 281 13.25 8.19 -5.50
C GLU A 281 12.07 8.40 -6.46
N ASP A 282 11.36 7.32 -6.83
CA ASP A 282 10.20 7.38 -7.73
C ASP A 282 8.89 7.72 -6.97
N LEU A 283 8.95 7.70 -5.63
CA LEU A 283 7.83 8.11 -4.77
C LEU A 283 7.59 9.61 -4.90
N ILE A 284 6.30 9.94 -4.96
CA ILE A 284 5.79 11.31 -5.06
C ILE A 284 5.07 11.61 -3.75
N PRO A 285 5.22 12.82 -3.17
CA PRO A 285 4.48 13.15 -1.96
C PRO A 285 2.97 12.89 -2.13
N GLY A 286 2.35 12.33 -1.10
CA GLY A 286 0.96 11.85 -1.11
C GLY A 286 0.77 10.40 -1.57
N ASP A 287 1.82 9.73 -2.09
CA ASP A 287 1.76 8.29 -2.37
C ASP A 287 1.53 7.51 -1.06
N TRP A 288 0.61 6.55 -1.09
CA TRP A 288 0.32 5.64 0.02
C TRP A 288 1.12 4.35 -0.16
N LEU A 289 1.92 3.99 0.84
CA LEU A 289 2.76 2.81 0.87
C LEU A 289 2.58 2.01 2.17
N TYR A 290 3.17 0.83 2.22
CA TYR A 290 3.26 0.01 3.42
C TYR A 290 4.73 -0.18 3.80
N LEU A 291 5.11 0.27 4.99
CA LEU A 291 6.43 0.02 5.56
C LEU A 291 6.37 -1.26 6.39
N SER A 292 7.18 -2.25 6.05
CA SER A 292 7.18 -3.56 6.69
C SER A 292 8.14 -3.60 7.87
N ASN A 293 7.72 -4.22 8.97
CA ASN A 293 8.60 -4.53 10.10
C ASN A 293 9.42 -5.82 9.82
N PHE A 294 10.20 -6.26 10.78
CA PHE A 294 10.89 -7.55 10.79
C PHE A 294 9.89 -8.68 10.46
N PRO A 295 10.18 -9.55 9.46
CA PRO A 295 9.25 -10.60 9.02
C PRO A 295 8.77 -11.53 10.14
N GLU A 296 9.65 -11.78 11.13
CA GLU A 296 9.36 -12.66 12.26
C GLU A 296 8.26 -12.12 13.18
N TYR A 297 7.97 -10.82 13.14
CA TYR A 297 6.90 -10.21 13.93
C TYR A 297 5.53 -10.82 13.58
N SER A 298 5.29 -11.07 12.29
CA SER A 298 4.02 -11.61 11.79
C SER A 298 3.76 -13.07 12.17
N ALA A 299 4.82 -13.83 12.50
CA ALA A 299 4.75 -15.26 12.77
C ALA A 299 4.59 -15.59 14.24
N ALA A 300 4.49 -14.58 15.10
CA ALA A 300 4.78 -14.77 16.49
C ALA A 300 3.54 -14.65 17.38
N THR A 301 3.50 -15.55 18.34
CA THR A 301 2.29 -16.00 19.03
C THR A 301 2.03 -15.30 20.37
N LEU A 302 2.85 -14.30 20.72
CA LEU A 302 2.85 -13.56 21.99
C LEU A 302 2.32 -12.13 21.89
N TYR A 303 1.71 -11.78 20.75
CA TYR A 303 1.45 -10.39 20.39
C TYR A 303 0.06 -9.88 20.82
N ASP A 304 -0.04 -8.58 21.10
CA ASP A 304 -1.28 -7.82 21.23
C ASP A 304 -1.93 -7.61 19.83
N PRO A 305 -2.96 -8.38 19.45
CA PRO A 305 -3.53 -8.33 18.11
C PRO A 305 -4.14 -6.97 17.74
N SER A 306 -4.33 -6.04 18.70
CA SER A 306 -4.88 -4.72 18.44
C SER A 306 -3.89 -3.72 17.83
N LYS A 307 -2.59 -4.02 17.83
CA LYS A 307 -1.54 -3.07 17.43
C LYS A 307 -0.94 -3.32 16.03
N ASP A 308 -1.31 -4.42 15.32
CA ASP A 308 -0.68 -4.99 14.11
C ASP A 308 0.71 -4.41 13.72
N GLY A 309 1.74 -4.77 14.48
CA GLY A 309 3.10 -4.27 14.30
C GLY A 309 3.90 -5.02 13.22
N SER A 310 3.22 -5.78 12.35
CA SER A 310 3.84 -6.35 11.16
C SER A 310 4.30 -5.28 10.17
N GLY A 311 3.82 -4.04 10.33
CA GLY A 311 4.25 -2.88 9.58
C GLY A 311 3.39 -1.65 9.85
N LEU A 312 3.46 -0.66 8.96
CA LEU A 312 2.76 0.61 9.08
C LEU A 312 2.34 1.12 7.70
N HIS A 313 1.04 1.23 7.48
CA HIS A 313 0.52 2.02 6.35
C HIS A 313 0.94 3.48 6.52
N SER A 314 1.66 3.99 5.51
CA SER A 314 2.34 5.27 5.55
C SER A 314 2.08 6.08 4.29
N MET A 315 2.27 7.38 4.39
CA MET A 315 2.28 8.31 3.27
C MET A 315 3.71 8.80 3.01
N ALA A 316 4.08 8.94 1.74
CA ALA A 316 5.27 9.67 1.34
C ALA A 316 5.04 11.17 1.61
N MET A 317 5.84 11.77 2.49
CA MET A 317 5.66 13.16 2.94
C MET A 317 6.45 14.16 2.10
N GLY A 318 7.31 13.68 1.19
CA GLY A 318 8.34 14.47 0.53
C GLY A 318 9.66 14.47 1.30
N ASN A 319 10.70 14.99 0.67
CA ASN A 319 12.07 15.00 1.21
C ASN A 319 12.54 13.61 1.72
N ASN A 320 12.13 12.53 1.05
CA ASN A 320 12.40 11.14 1.42
C ASN A 320 11.96 10.77 2.84
N LYS A 321 10.88 11.38 3.33
CA LYS A 321 10.24 11.06 4.60
C LYS A 321 8.90 10.36 4.43
N TYR A 322 8.50 9.64 5.46
CA TYR A 322 7.28 8.84 5.52
C TYR A 322 6.59 9.05 6.86
N ARG A 323 5.25 9.07 6.88
CA ARG A 323 4.49 9.12 8.13
C ARG A 323 3.26 8.24 8.02
N GLY A 324 3.03 7.44 9.05
CA GLY A 324 1.79 6.67 9.22
C GLY A 324 0.98 7.22 10.40
N PHE A 325 -0.30 6.86 10.44
CA PHE A 325 -1.17 7.18 11.58
C PHE A 325 -0.56 6.67 12.89
N GLY A 326 -0.62 7.47 13.96
CA GLY A 326 0.01 7.19 15.26
C GLY A 326 1.53 7.37 15.35
N ALA A 327 2.23 7.61 14.23
CA ALA A 327 3.63 8.02 14.31
C ALA A 327 3.75 9.49 14.71
N ASP A 328 4.57 9.78 15.72
CA ASP A 328 4.73 11.13 16.30
C ASP A 328 5.28 12.16 15.31
N LYS A 329 6.05 11.73 14.31
CA LYS A 329 6.65 12.61 13.29
C LYS A 329 6.81 11.88 11.96
N SER A 330 7.02 12.64 10.89
CA SER A 330 7.55 12.10 9.64
C SER A 330 8.99 11.59 9.85
N MET A 331 9.28 10.40 9.36
CA MET A 331 10.53 9.68 9.54
C MET A 331 11.28 9.53 8.22
N THR A 332 12.60 9.71 8.24
CA THR A 332 13.49 9.22 7.19
C THR A 332 13.50 7.68 7.16
N HIS A 333 14.15 7.09 6.16
CA HIS A 333 14.33 5.63 6.08
C HIS A 333 14.99 5.07 7.36
N GLU A 334 16.10 5.65 7.82
CA GLU A 334 16.80 5.15 9.01
C GLU A 334 15.99 5.38 10.30
N GLU A 335 15.28 6.50 10.42
CA GLU A 335 14.38 6.72 11.56
C GLU A 335 13.21 5.72 11.57
N ALA A 336 12.67 5.34 10.42
CA ALA A 336 11.61 4.33 10.33
C ALA A 336 12.12 2.94 10.73
N LYS A 337 13.36 2.58 10.36
CA LYS A 337 14.01 1.35 10.84
C LYS A 337 14.17 1.35 12.36
N GLN A 338 14.63 2.47 12.92
CA GLN A 338 14.80 2.62 14.36
C GLN A 338 13.45 2.53 15.09
N TYR A 339 12.42 3.16 14.56
CA TYR A 339 11.05 3.05 15.06
C TYR A 339 10.59 1.57 15.12
N PHE A 340 10.82 0.80 14.06
CA PHE A 340 10.47 -0.63 14.05
C PHE A 340 11.31 -1.48 15.00
N LEU A 341 12.55 -1.10 15.27
CA LEU A 341 13.37 -1.74 16.30
C LEU A 341 12.78 -1.55 17.69
N GLU A 342 12.33 -0.34 17.99
CA GLU A 342 11.69 0.01 19.26
C GLU A 342 10.35 -0.73 19.42
N VAL A 343 9.48 -0.64 18.42
CA VAL A 343 8.19 -1.35 18.38
C VAL A 343 8.38 -2.86 18.53
N TYR A 344 9.35 -3.46 17.82
CA TYR A 344 9.66 -4.88 17.97
C TYR A 344 10.08 -5.21 19.42
N ASN A 345 11.02 -4.45 19.99
CA ASN A 345 11.57 -4.78 21.30
C ASN A 345 10.62 -4.46 22.47
N GLU A 346 9.63 -3.59 22.26
CA GLU A 346 8.60 -3.24 23.23
C GLU A 346 7.41 -4.19 23.14
N ASP A 347 6.81 -4.32 21.95
CA ASP A 347 5.56 -5.07 21.79
C ASP A 347 5.79 -6.57 21.60
N PHE A 348 6.95 -6.96 21.10
CA PHE A 348 7.21 -8.35 20.68
C PHE A 348 8.21 -9.09 21.56
N CYS A 349 9.07 -8.42 22.33
CA CYS A 349 9.95 -9.08 23.28
C CYS A 349 9.40 -9.06 24.71
N ALA A 350 9.03 -10.24 25.23
CA ALA A 350 8.79 -10.42 26.66
C ALA A 350 10.11 -10.64 27.43
N ASN A 351 10.13 -10.26 28.71
CA ASN A 351 11.25 -10.59 29.58
C ASN A 351 11.09 -12.02 30.11
N PRO A 352 12.17 -12.83 30.17
CA PRO A 352 12.11 -14.15 30.78
C PRO A 352 11.63 -14.10 32.23
N ILE A 353 10.77 -15.04 32.62
CA ILE A 353 10.27 -15.18 33.99
C ILE A 353 11.35 -15.86 34.82
N ALA A 354 11.60 -15.35 36.04
CA ALA A 354 12.51 -16.00 36.97
C ALA A 354 11.94 -17.36 37.40
N LEU A 355 12.75 -18.42 37.30
CA LEU A 355 12.33 -19.80 37.58
C LEU A 355 12.35 -20.07 39.10
N THR A 356 11.43 -19.45 39.83
CA THR A 356 11.24 -19.64 41.27
C THR A 356 9.76 -19.79 41.60
N GLU A 357 9.42 -20.52 42.68
CA GLU A 357 8.03 -20.73 43.08
C GLU A 357 7.28 -19.42 43.35
N ALA A 358 7.98 -18.37 43.80
CA ALA A 358 7.39 -17.05 44.04
C ALA A 358 6.87 -16.36 42.76
N ASN A 359 7.26 -16.86 41.59
CA ASN A 359 6.83 -16.35 40.28
C ASN A 359 5.75 -17.22 39.62
N ILE A 360 5.27 -18.26 40.30
CA ILE A 360 4.12 -19.04 39.85
C ILE A 360 2.85 -18.27 40.21
N ASP A 361 2.07 -17.89 39.20
CA ASP A 361 0.75 -17.31 39.40
C ASP A 361 -0.28 -18.45 39.57
N SER A 362 -0.58 -18.80 40.82
CA SER A 362 -1.52 -19.88 41.13
C SER A 362 -2.96 -19.59 40.70
N SER A 363 -3.29 -18.38 40.23
CA SER A 363 -4.61 -18.08 39.65
C SER A 363 -4.74 -18.53 38.19
N THR A 364 -3.62 -18.75 37.50
CA THR A 364 -3.59 -19.09 36.07
C THR A 364 -2.70 -20.28 35.72
N MET A 365 -1.81 -20.68 36.62
CA MET A 365 -0.87 -21.79 36.47
C MET A 365 -1.06 -22.81 37.59
N GLY A 366 -0.76 -24.08 37.30
CA GLY A 366 -0.94 -25.17 38.25
C GLY A 366 -1.95 -26.22 37.81
N LEU A 367 -2.39 -27.05 38.74
CA LEU A 367 -3.35 -28.12 38.50
C LEU A 367 -4.71 -27.55 38.05
N ASP A 368 -5.23 -28.03 36.92
CA ASP A 368 -6.59 -27.72 36.44
C ASP A 368 -7.62 -28.61 37.15
N GLY A 369 -7.76 -28.42 38.47
CA GLY A 369 -8.65 -29.21 39.33
C GLY A 369 -8.31 -29.10 40.83
N GLU A 370 -9.14 -29.72 41.67
CA GLU A 370 -8.90 -29.83 43.12
C GLU A 370 -8.15 -31.13 43.43
N GLU A 371 -6.99 -31.04 44.11
CA GLU A 371 -6.16 -32.21 44.41
C GLU A 371 -6.89 -33.21 45.31
N GLU A 372 -7.72 -32.74 46.25
CA GLU A 372 -8.45 -33.58 47.21
C GLU A 372 -9.44 -34.56 46.54
N ALA A 373 -9.77 -34.33 45.27
CA ALA A 373 -10.68 -35.18 44.49
C ALA A 373 -9.95 -36.27 43.68
N LEU A 374 -8.61 -36.27 43.66
CA LEU A 374 -7.81 -37.16 42.81
C LEU A 374 -7.49 -38.50 43.47
N GLU A 375 -7.60 -39.58 42.70
CA GLU A 375 -7.10 -40.90 43.04
C GLU A 375 -5.79 -41.21 42.29
N LYS A 376 -4.96 -42.07 42.90
CA LYS A 376 -3.70 -42.48 42.25
C LYS A 376 -3.99 -43.15 40.91
N GLY A 377 -3.35 -42.65 39.85
CA GLY A 377 -3.51 -43.11 38.47
C GLY A 377 -4.37 -42.20 37.61
N ASP A 378 -5.01 -41.17 38.19
CA ASP A 378 -5.80 -40.21 37.44
C ASP A 378 -4.94 -39.39 36.46
N GLU A 379 -5.46 -39.20 35.26
CA GLU A 379 -4.90 -38.27 34.28
C GLU A 379 -5.38 -36.84 34.58
N VAL A 380 -4.43 -35.93 34.73
CA VAL A 380 -4.67 -34.53 35.08
C VAL A 380 -3.97 -33.59 34.11
N VAL A 381 -4.42 -32.34 34.07
CA VAL A 381 -3.76 -31.27 33.31
C VAL A 381 -3.07 -30.32 34.27
N ILE A 382 -1.79 -30.02 34.02
CA ILE A 382 -1.06 -28.96 34.72
C ILE A 382 -0.79 -27.83 33.71
N CYS A 383 -1.26 -26.64 34.05
CA CYS A 383 -1.18 -25.42 33.25
C CYS A 383 0.13 -24.67 33.54
N GLY A 384 0.82 -24.26 32.47
CA GLY A 384 1.95 -23.33 32.51
C GLY A 384 1.49 -21.90 32.25
N HIS A 385 2.38 -21.04 31.75
CA HIS A 385 2.04 -19.64 31.47
C HIS A 385 0.91 -19.53 30.42
N ILE A 386 -0.11 -18.72 30.71
CA ILE A 386 -1.30 -18.55 29.85
C ILE A 386 -0.95 -18.03 28.45
N ASP A 387 0.03 -17.13 28.36
CA ASP A 387 0.50 -16.58 27.09
C ASP A 387 1.49 -17.50 26.37
N CYS A 388 1.69 -18.75 26.80
CA CYS A 388 2.70 -19.61 26.20
C CYS A 388 2.37 -19.91 24.71
N PRO A 389 3.26 -19.51 23.78
CA PRO A 389 2.97 -19.55 22.34
C PRO A 389 2.86 -20.96 21.76
N VAL A 390 3.32 -21.97 22.50
CA VAL A 390 3.39 -23.36 22.08
C VAL A 390 2.43 -24.15 22.95
N ALA A 391 1.33 -24.64 22.36
CA ALA A 391 0.26 -25.33 23.08
C ALA A 391 0.76 -26.52 23.93
N ALA A 392 1.80 -27.22 23.48
CA ALA A 392 2.42 -28.33 24.21
C ALA A 392 3.16 -27.91 25.49
N TRP A 393 3.48 -26.61 25.64
CA TRP A 393 4.12 -26.02 26.82
C TRP A 393 3.18 -25.10 27.60
N ALA A 394 2.02 -24.76 27.04
CA ALA A 394 0.97 -24.01 27.75
C ALA A 394 0.26 -24.87 28.80
N ARG A 395 0.17 -26.19 28.54
CA ARG A 395 -0.38 -27.18 29.46
C ARG A 395 0.14 -28.56 29.11
N VAL A 396 0.28 -29.43 30.10
CA VAL A 396 0.72 -30.82 29.90
C VAL A 396 -0.17 -31.78 30.67
N ASN A 397 -0.40 -32.95 30.07
CA ASN A 397 -1.05 -34.05 30.74
C ASN A 397 -0.04 -34.75 31.65
N CYS A 398 -0.46 -35.04 32.88
CA CYS A 398 0.31 -35.75 33.88
C CYS A 398 -0.55 -36.86 34.51
N VAL A 399 0.08 -37.79 35.20
CA VAL A 399 -0.58 -38.82 36.00
C VAL A 399 -0.35 -38.52 37.48
N TYR A 400 -1.41 -38.48 38.29
CA TYR A 400 -1.30 -38.31 39.74
C TYR A 400 -0.79 -39.59 40.40
N GLU A 401 0.34 -39.51 41.11
CA GLU A 401 0.99 -40.66 41.77
C GLU A 401 0.59 -40.80 43.25
N GLY A 402 -0.17 -39.82 43.77
CA GLY A 402 -0.55 -39.67 45.17
C GLY A 402 0.37 -38.74 45.96
N ASN A 403 -0.17 -38.15 47.04
CA ASN A 403 0.55 -37.28 47.98
C ASN A 403 1.22 -36.05 47.30
N GLY A 404 0.51 -35.37 46.40
CA GLY A 404 1.03 -34.17 45.71
C GLY A 404 2.15 -34.46 44.70
N ARG A 405 2.31 -35.71 44.25
CA ARG A 405 3.33 -36.12 43.28
C ARG A 405 2.69 -36.53 41.96
N PHE A 406 3.38 -36.19 40.87
CA PHE A 406 2.92 -36.37 39.50
C PHE A 406 4.02 -36.97 38.63
N SER A 407 3.62 -37.70 37.59
CA SER A 407 4.47 -38.16 36.50
C SER A 407 4.05 -37.49 35.19
N CYS A 408 4.99 -36.85 34.49
CA CYS A 408 4.75 -36.19 33.21
C CYS A 408 5.70 -36.76 32.14
N GLU A 409 5.15 -37.50 31.18
CA GLU A 409 5.95 -38.09 30.09
C GLU A 409 6.52 -37.00 29.16
N THR A 410 5.71 -35.99 28.83
CA THR A 410 6.08 -34.89 27.93
C THR A 410 7.31 -34.12 28.42
N LEU A 411 7.41 -33.89 29.74
CA LEU A 411 8.55 -33.23 30.38
C LEU A 411 9.62 -34.21 30.87
N GLN A 412 9.39 -35.52 30.73
CA GLN A 412 10.25 -36.59 31.25
C GLN A 412 10.49 -36.48 32.76
N MET A 413 9.47 -36.05 33.51
CA MET A 413 9.51 -35.89 34.97
C MET A 413 8.73 -37.03 35.62
N LYS A 414 9.27 -37.59 36.69
CA LYS A 414 8.61 -38.62 37.51
C LYS A 414 8.75 -38.23 38.96
N ASP A 415 7.72 -38.53 39.75
CA ASP A 415 7.69 -38.16 41.17
C ASP A 415 8.10 -36.69 41.30
N ALA A 416 7.33 -35.78 40.69
CA ALA A 416 7.54 -34.33 40.71
C ALA A 416 6.34 -33.62 41.36
N SER A 417 6.55 -32.49 42.01
CA SER A 417 5.47 -31.63 42.52
C SER A 417 4.85 -30.85 41.37
N GLU A 418 3.66 -30.31 41.62
CA GLU A 418 3.03 -29.34 40.73
C GLU A 418 3.96 -28.17 40.40
N ASN A 419 4.59 -27.55 41.42
CA ASN A 419 5.53 -26.46 41.22
C ASN A 419 6.75 -26.86 40.38
N GLU A 420 7.31 -28.06 40.58
CA GLU A 420 8.43 -28.56 39.76
C GLU A 420 8.04 -28.67 38.28
N ILE A 421 6.81 -29.13 38.00
CA ILE A 421 6.26 -29.23 36.65
C ILE A 421 6.01 -27.83 36.06
N VAL A 422 5.38 -26.93 36.81
CA VAL A 422 5.13 -25.54 36.35
C VAL A 422 6.44 -24.82 36.05
N LEU A 423 7.48 -24.98 36.89
CA LEU A 423 8.80 -24.40 36.63
C LEU A 423 9.45 -24.94 35.36
N ALA A 424 9.29 -26.25 35.07
CA ALA A 424 9.75 -26.83 33.80
C ALA A 424 8.98 -26.28 32.59
N LEU A 425 7.67 -26.02 32.72
CA LEU A 425 6.88 -25.34 31.68
C LEU A 425 7.34 -23.89 31.49
N LEU A 426 7.64 -23.16 32.56
CA LEU A 426 8.18 -21.80 32.50
C LEU A 426 9.57 -21.75 31.83
N GLU A 427 10.41 -22.76 32.03
CA GLU A 427 11.67 -22.89 31.30
C GLU A 427 11.43 -23.05 29.79
N LYS A 428 10.48 -23.92 29.39
CA LYS A 428 10.08 -24.05 27.98
C LYS A 428 9.51 -22.75 27.42
N TYR A 429 8.65 -22.07 28.16
CA TYR A 429 8.11 -20.76 27.80
C TYR A 429 9.23 -19.74 27.54
N ASN A 430 10.16 -19.58 28.50
CA ASN A 430 11.30 -18.68 28.36
C ASN A 430 12.15 -19.00 27.12
N SER A 431 12.32 -20.28 26.80
CA SER A 431 13.06 -20.72 25.60
C SER A 431 12.36 -20.39 24.28
N CYS A 432 11.04 -20.18 24.31
CA CYS A 432 10.25 -19.79 23.14
C CYS A 432 10.20 -18.28 22.93
N LEU A 433 10.68 -17.48 23.89
CA LEU A 433 10.59 -16.02 23.81
C LEU A 433 11.42 -15.47 22.64
N PRO A 434 10.89 -14.51 21.88
CA PRO A 434 11.61 -13.84 20.81
C PRO A 434 12.88 -13.17 21.33
N LYS A 435 13.97 -13.28 20.57
CA LYS A 435 15.20 -12.56 20.88
C LYS A 435 15.03 -11.08 20.57
N ARG A 436 15.55 -10.23 21.46
CA ARG A 436 15.68 -8.79 21.22
C ARG A 436 16.52 -8.53 19.97
N LYS A 437 16.04 -7.61 19.14
CA LYS A 437 16.76 -7.12 17.96
C LYS A 437 17.68 -5.98 18.37
N THR A 438 18.73 -5.77 17.60
CA THR A 438 19.78 -4.76 17.81
C THR A 438 19.92 -3.86 16.58
N GLU A 439 20.71 -2.80 16.68
CA GLU A 439 21.03 -1.93 15.53
C GLU A 439 21.69 -2.70 14.37
N GLU A 440 22.40 -3.80 14.65
CA GLU A 440 23.02 -4.64 13.62
C GLU A 440 21.97 -5.31 12.72
N ASP A 441 20.81 -5.68 13.30
CA ASP A 441 19.70 -6.28 12.56
C ASP A 441 19.06 -5.31 11.55
N LEU A 442 19.25 -4.00 11.71
CA LEU A 442 18.72 -2.99 10.79
C LEU A 442 19.42 -2.99 9.42
N LYS A 443 20.61 -3.59 9.31
CA LYS A 443 21.34 -3.70 8.04
C LYS A 443 20.63 -4.61 7.04
N THR A 444 19.91 -5.61 7.53
CA THR A 444 19.18 -6.58 6.70
C THR A 444 17.69 -6.28 6.63
N LEU A 445 17.18 -5.41 7.50
CA LEU A 445 15.79 -4.97 7.46
C LEU A 445 15.49 -4.19 6.18
N ASN A 446 14.66 -4.79 5.32
CA ASN A 446 14.06 -4.12 4.19
C ASN A 446 12.63 -3.71 4.54
N ILE A 447 12.45 -2.45 4.92
CA ILE A 447 11.13 -1.91 5.24
C ILE A 447 10.24 -1.73 4.00
N PHE A 448 10.77 -1.90 2.79
CA PHE A 448 10.02 -1.81 1.54
C PHE A 448 9.85 -3.23 0.95
N SER A 449 8.79 -3.93 1.35
CA SER A 449 8.48 -5.28 0.86
C SER A 449 8.38 -5.37 -0.66
N SER A 450 7.77 -4.37 -1.32
CA SER A 450 7.78 -4.16 -2.77
C SER A 450 7.10 -2.83 -3.15
N LEU A 451 7.85 -1.87 -3.69
CA LEU A 451 7.29 -0.57 -4.09
C LEU A 451 6.36 -0.67 -5.30
N SER A 452 6.55 -1.64 -6.19
CA SER A 452 5.75 -1.77 -7.41
C SER A 452 4.36 -2.36 -7.17
N THR A 453 4.17 -3.06 -6.05
CA THR A 453 2.89 -3.73 -5.73
C THR A 453 2.20 -3.15 -4.51
N ASN A 454 2.90 -2.32 -3.71
CA ASN A 454 2.37 -1.81 -2.44
C ASN A 454 2.26 -0.29 -2.38
N VAL A 455 2.52 0.41 -3.49
CA VAL A 455 2.33 1.86 -3.60
C VAL A 455 1.04 2.16 -4.35
N ARG A 456 0.18 2.99 -3.76
CA ARG A 456 -1.07 3.49 -4.34
C ARG A 456 -1.03 5.00 -4.46
N SER A 457 -1.72 5.51 -5.46
CA SER A 457 -1.87 6.95 -5.67
C SER A 457 -3.17 7.24 -6.38
N ILE A 458 -3.78 8.40 -6.13
CA ILE A 458 -4.91 8.87 -6.93
C ILE A 458 -4.52 8.94 -8.40
N ASN A 459 -5.48 8.73 -9.31
CA ASN A 459 -5.32 9.02 -10.73
C ASN A 459 -6.45 9.79 -11.39
N PHE A 460 -6.35 11.13 -11.34
CA PHE A 460 -7.30 12.03 -12.01
C PHE A 460 -7.37 11.85 -13.53
N SER A 461 -6.45 11.15 -14.19
CA SER A 461 -6.59 10.81 -15.62
C SER A 461 -7.40 9.54 -15.86
N SER A 462 -7.70 8.75 -14.83
CA SER A 462 -8.53 7.55 -14.97
C SER A 462 -9.96 7.92 -15.40
N GLU A 463 -10.67 6.95 -15.96
CA GLU A 463 -12.04 7.16 -16.45
C GLU A 463 -13.02 7.48 -15.31
N ARG A 464 -12.72 6.98 -14.10
CA ARG A 464 -13.45 7.25 -12.85
C ARG A 464 -13.73 8.73 -12.63
N PHE A 465 -12.80 9.60 -13.00
CA PHE A 465 -12.92 11.04 -12.79
C PHE A 465 -13.49 11.80 -13.99
N ASN A 466 -13.79 11.15 -15.12
CA ASN A 466 -14.22 11.87 -16.33
C ASN A 466 -15.44 12.77 -16.11
N ALA A 467 -16.45 12.29 -15.38
CA ALA A 467 -17.69 13.03 -15.15
C ALA A 467 -17.48 14.36 -14.40
N ILE A 468 -16.49 14.45 -13.51
CA ILE A 468 -16.24 15.64 -12.69
C ILE A 468 -15.46 16.75 -13.43
N PHE A 469 -14.97 16.47 -14.64
CA PHE A 469 -14.29 17.44 -15.52
C PHE A 469 -15.12 17.86 -16.74
N LEU A 470 -16.42 17.51 -16.79
CA LEU A 470 -17.33 17.99 -17.84
C LEU A 470 -17.80 19.42 -17.52
N GLU A 471 -17.92 20.29 -18.54
CA GLU A 471 -18.37 21.70 -18.37
C GLU A 471 -19.76 21.82 -17.72
N LYS A 472 -20.62 20.81 -17.91
CA LYS A 472 -21.89 20.65 -17.20
C LYS A 472 -21.98 19.21 -16.71
N PRO A 473 -21.56 18.93 -15.46
CA PRO A 473 -21.74 17.62 -14.88
C PRO A 473 -23.24 17.33 -14.81
N SER A 474 -23.74 16.53 -15.75
CA SER A 474 -25.14 16.11 -15.80
C SER A 474 -25.25 14.70 -15.26
N MET A 475 -26.21 14.47 -14.36
CA MET A 475 -26.57 13.13 -13.90
C MET A 475 -27.01 12.20 -15.05
N TYR A 476 -27.29 12.73 -16.24
CA TYR A 476 -27.81 12.01 -17.40
C TYR A 476 -26.89 12.09 -18.63
N SER A 477 -25.64 12.53 -18.46
CA SER A 477 -24.68 12.53 -19.58
C SER A 477 -24.36 11.09 -20.00
N ALA A 478 -24.47 10.79 -21.30
CA ALA A 478 -24.06 9.50 -21.88
C ALA A 478 -22.56 9.19 -21.73
N THR A 479 -21.75 10.16 -21.27
CA THR A 479 -20.32 9.99 -20.93
C THR A 479 -20.04 9.88 -19.44
N SER A 480 -21.06 9.98 -18.57
CA SER A 480 -21.02 9.33 -17.26
C SER A 480 -20.84 7.85 -17.54
N SER A 481 -19.85 7.18 -16.94
CA SER A 481 -19.50 5.79 -17.26
C SER A 481 -20.73 4.88 -17.14
N ALA A 482 -21.45 4.72 -18.25
CA ALA A 482 -22.47 3.72 -18.46
C ALA A 482 -21.73 2.39 -18.64
N LEU A 483 -21.26 1.86 -17.52
CA LEU A 483 -20.64 0.56 -17.44
C LEU A 483 -20.98 -0.10 -16.10
N PHE A 484 -22.22 0.01 -15.60
CA PHE A 484 -22.58 -0.68 -14.37
C PHE A 484 -23.98 -1.30 -14.42
N THR A 485 -23.98 -2.61 -14.57
CA THR A 485 -25.08 -3.50 -14.23
C THR A 485 -25.46 -3.30 -12.77
N GLN A 486 -26.76 -3.21 -12.51
CA GLN A 486 -27.35 -2.98 -11.19
C GLN A 486 -26.77 -3.91 -10.11
N ILE A 487 -26.08 -3.36 -9.11
CA ILE A 487 -25.86 -4.05 -7.84
C ILE A 487 -27.10 -3.82 -7.01
N THR A 488 -27.95 -4.84 -6.93
CA THR A 488 -29.07 -4.86 -5.99
C THR A 488 -28.54 -5.06 -4.57
N SER A 489 -29.26 -4.53 -3.57
CA SER A 489 -28.99 -4.65 -2.13
C SER A 489 -28.75 -6.10 -1.65
N THR A 490 -29.14 -7.07 -2.46
CA THR A 490 -28.92 -8.50 -2.28
C THR A 490 -27.44 -8.89 -2.29
N GLN A 491 -26.58 -8.24 -3.07
CA GLN A 491 -25.16 -8.63 -3.18
C GLN A 491 -24.39 -8.35 -1.87
N LEU A 492 -24.61 -7.18 -1.25
CA LEU A 492 -24.03 -6.84 0.06
C LEU A 492 -24.44 -7.83 1.16
N GLN A 493 -25.70 -8.27 1.15
CA GLN A 493 -26.22 -9.24 2.12
C GLN A 493 -25.72 -10.66 1.88
N THR A 494 -25.34 -10.98 0.63
CA THR A 494 -24.79 -12.30 0.26
C THR A 494 -23.31 -12.38 0.66
N ASP A 495 -22.54 -11.31 0.45
CA ASP A 495 -21.14 -11.21 0.87
C ASP A 495 -20.95 -11.33 2.40
N LEU A 496 -21.93 -10.84 3.17
CA LEU A 496 -21.94 -10.99 4.64
C LEU A 496 -22.27 -12.43 5.08
N LYS A 497 -23.16 -13.12 4.36
CA LYS A 497 -23.59 -14.50 4.69
C LYS A 497 -22.60 -15.58 4.27
N GLU A 498 -21.94 -15.47 3.11
CA GLU A 498 -20.95 -16.47 2.68
C GLU A 498 -19.73 -16.54 3.62
N LYS A 499 -19.39 -15.42 4.29
CA LYS A 499 -18.28 -15.37 5.24
C LYS A 499 -18.62 -15.89 6.65
N GLU A 500 -19.87 -15.77 7.11
CA GLU A 500 -20.32 -16.44 8.35
C GLU A 500 -20.30 -17.97 8.20
N ILE A 501 -20.57 -18.48 7.00
CA ILE A 501 -20.50 -19.92 6.72
C ILE A 501 -19.04 -20.40 6.70
N LEU A 502 -18.11 -19.62 6.14
CA LEU A 502 -16.69 -19.99 6.09
C LEU A 502 -15.95 -19.86 7.44
N SER A 503 -16.39 -19.00 8.35
CA SER A 503 -15.84 -18.93 9.72
C SER A 503 -16.33 -20.07 10.61
N SER A 504 -17.49 -20.67 10.30
CA SER A 504 -18.05 -21.83 11.02
C SER A 504 -17.46 -23.20 10.62
N ILE A 505 -16.52 -23.23 9.66
CA ILE A 505 -15.87 -24.47 9.16
C ILE A 505 -14.42 -24.62 9.71
N LYS A 506 -14.00 -23.75 10.65
CA LYS A 506 -12.70 -23.82 11.34
C LYS A 506 -12.80 -23.92 12.87
N THR A 507 -13.73 -24.74 13.33
CA THR A 507 -13.74 -25.40 14.65
C THR A 507 -13.88 -26.88 14.40
#